data_AF-A0A1C6BF73-F1
#
_entry.id   AF-A0A1C6BF73-F1
#
_cell.length_a   1.000
_cell.length_b   1.000
_cell.length_c   1.000
_cell.angle_alpha   90.00
_cell.angle_beta   90.00
_cell.angle_gamma   90.00
#
_symmetry.space_group_name_H-M   'P 1'
#
loop_
_entity.id
_entity.type
_entity.pdbx_description
1 polymer ?
#
loop_
_entity_poly.entity_id
_entity_poly.type
_entity_poly.pdbx_seq_one_letter_code
_entity_poly.pdbx_strand_id
1 'polypeptide(L)'
;MSEIINIGGLSAAPGQRVHGFISIGNGEFSLPATIVRGEKPGKTALITAGIHAGEYVGIQSAVELGRELKIEKMTGTVIIVKVVAKEEFENRHGSLCRATGENLNRLFPGKKEGTTYEKLAYAVVEELQKVADFYIDLHSGDDYEKLTPYVYYAGKAAPEVMKISRQMAEQVDVPYMVKSEVSSGGSYNYAASCGIPSVLLERGGMGAWETEEVRSMKRDVRSILRFLGIYDGHRSMRKYYPLNVTDVQYQSASYTGLWYPQKKAGDLFTEGEILGYVKDYEDNILETCISYGDGVILYQTGSLQVIKDGPMVAYGRISYEEDDRKEKIAAYWTKRSDSFLEQRRAELHSPLAKRWLEEIEKYLPKKALSPEKKIEDESKERKDAVAKIKEKETGNGKLKILDVGCGTGFFTILLAKQGHQVTGTDLTPDMITNSRILAKEEQVTCDFQVMDAEHLTFQDESFDVVISRNLTWTLPEAAQAYKEWSRVLKPGGLLLNFDANYGATNFAETSDLPENHAHNQLGNSLMQECEDIKRQLPISSYLRPAWDVEELGKTGMEQISIDLGLSRRVYKEKDEFYNPTPMFAIAAKKA
;
A
#
# COMPACT_ATOMS: atom_id res chain seq x y z
N MET A 1 34.76 26.70 -8.93
CA MET A 1 35.34 25.34 -9.10
C MET A 1 34.75 24.50 -7.98
N SER A 2 33.98 23.45 -8.27
CA SER A 2 33.40 22.64 -7.18
C SER A 2 34.50 21.81 -6.52
N GLU A 3 34.57 21.85 -5.19
CA GLU A 3 35.66 21.30 -4.40
C GLU A 3 35.78 19.77 -4.55
N ILE A 4 37.01 19.27 -4.46
CA ILE A 4 37.33 17.84 -4.37
C ILE A 4 36.73 17.32 -3.07
N ILE A 5 35.95 16.24 -3.14
CA ILE A 5 35.49 15.57 -1.92
C ILE A 5 36.61 14.66 -1.41
N ASN A 6 36.91 14.71 -0.11
CA ASN A 6 37.91 13.86 0.53
C ASN A 6 37.32 13.25 1.80
N ILE A 7 37.24 11.92 1.85
CA ILE A 7 36.75 11.16 3.00
C ILE A 7 37.82 10.13 3.36
N GLY A 8 38.38 10.21 4.57
CA GLY A 8 39.35 9.24 5.07
C GLY A 8 40.56 9.02 4.15
N GLY A 9 41.01 10.04 3.42
CA GLY A 9 42.12 9.95 2.46
C GLY A 9 41.73 9.53 1.04
N LEU A 10 40.48 9.14 0.80
CA LEU A 10 39.96 8.85 -0.53
C LEU A 10 39.35 10.12 -1.13
N SER A 11 39.89 10.59 -2.26
CA SER A 11 39.50 11.86 -2.87
C SER A 11 38.97 11.70 -4.28
N ALA A 12 37.88 12.39 -4.63
CA ALA A 12 37.29 12.38 -5.96
C ALA A 12 36.97 13.80 -6.46
N ALA A 13 37.48 14.15 -7.63
CA ALA A 13 37.13 15.38 -8.33
C ALA A 13 35.78 15.24 -9.06
N PRO A 14 35.17 16.34 -9.55
CA PRO A 14 33.98 16.26 -10.39
C PRO A 14 34.16 15.30 -11.58
N GLY A 15 33.15 14.47 -11.85
CA GLY A 15 33.20 13.50 -12.94
C GLY A 15 34.11 12.30 -12.68
N GLN A 16 34.54 12.07 -11.43
CA GLN A 16 35.42 10.94 -11.08
C GLN A 16 34.72 9.86 -10.26
N ARG A 17 35.25 8.65 -10.43
CA ARG A 17 35.01 7.52 -9.55
C ARG A 17 36.35 7.06 -9.00
N VAL A 18 36.42 6.86 -7.69
CA VAL A 18 37.62 6.38 -7.02
C VAL A 18 37.27 5.21 -6.12
N HIS A 19 37.99 4.10 -6.30
CA HIS A 19 37.92 2.91 -5.47
C HIS A 19 39.14 2.87 -4.55
N GLY A 20 38.97 2.39 -3.32
CA GLY A 20 40.10 2.23 -2.42
C GLY A 20 39.65 1.93 -1.00
N PHE A 21 40.46 2.38 -0.06
CA PHE A 21 40.18 2.31 1.36
C PHE A 21 40.05 3.72 1.92
N ILE A 22 39.10 3.90 2.83
CA ILE A 22 39.03 5.07 3.69
C ILE A 22 39.61 4.72 5.05
N SER A 23 40.33 5.66 5.64
CA SER A 23 40.94 5.57 6.96
C SER A 23 40.18 6.48 7.91
N ILE A 24 39.45 5.91 8.88
CA ILE A 24 38.63 6.64 9.86
C ILE A 24 39.07 6.33 11.30
N GLY A 25 38.56 7.08 12.28
CA GLY A 25 38.88 6.88 13.70
C GLY A 25 40.34 7.16 14.00
N ASN A 26 40.88 8.25 13.43
CA ASN A 26 42.32 8.58 13.46
C ASN A 26 43.22 7.49 12.84
N GLY A 27 42.68 6.72 11.89
CA GLY A 27 43.39 5.65 11.19
C GLY A 27 43.39 4.29 11.87
N GLU A 28 42.59 4.13 12.93
CA GLU A 28 42.34 2.84 13.57
C GLU A 28 41.56 1.89 12.63
N PHE A 29 40.68 2.42 11.79
CA PHE A 29 39.82 1.61 10.91
C PHE A 29 40.07 1.90 9.43
N SER A 30 40.33 0.84 8.65
CA SER A 30 40.49 0.90 7.20
C SER A 30 39.36 0.16 6.50
N LEU A 31 38.46 0.90 5.85
CA LEU A 31 37.22 0.35 5.27
C LEU A 31 37.24 0.40 3.74
N PRO A 32 36.83 -0.68 3.03
CA PRO A 32 36.76 -0.68 1.58
C PRO A 32 35.61 0.21 1.10
N ALA A 33 35.93 1.19 0.26
CA ALA A 33 34.98 2.21 -0.16
C ALA A 33 35.05 2.55 -1.65
N THR A 34 34.05 3.29 -2.10
CA THR A 34 34.01 3.88 -3.44
C THR A 34 33.29 5.22 -3.36
N ILE A 35 33.90 6.25 -3.96
CA ILE A 35 33.27 7.55 -4.16
C ILE A 35 32.93 7.67 -5.64
N VAL A 36 31.65 7.94 -5.94
CA VAL A 36 31.18 8.25 -7.30
C VAL A 36 30.64 9.68 -7.29
N ARG A 37 31.36 10.59 -7.96
CA ARG A 37 31.01 12.01 -7.99
C ARG A 37 30.60 12.42 -9.40
N GLY A 38 29.39 12.93 -9.55
CA GLY A 38 28.91 13.51 -10.80
C GLY A 38 29.70 14.77 -11.18
N GLU A 39 29.58 15.17 -12.45
CA GLU A 39 30.16 16.44 -12.92
C GLU A 39 29.43 17.64 -12.30
N LYS A 40 28.10 17.52 -12.16
CA LYS A 40 27.24 18.57 -11.60
C LYS A 40 27.24 18.52 -10.07
N PRO A 41 27.31 19.68 -9.37
CA PRO A 41 27.15 19.72 -7.93
C PRO A 41 25.73 19.27 -7.54
N GLY A 42 25.59 18.74 -6.33
CA GLY A 42 24.32 18.21 -5.84
C GLY A 42 24.48 17.59 -4.45
N LYS A 43 23.44 16.88 -4.03
CA LYS A 43 23.36 16.22 -2.72
C LYS A 43 24.29 15.02 -2.61
N THR A 44 24.66 14.66 -1.37
CA THR A 44 25.48 13.50 -1.06
C THR A 44 24.64 12.39 -0.42
N ALA A 45 24.67 11.19 -1.00
CA ALA A 45 24.13 10.00 -0.36
C ALA A 45 25.25 9.10 0.16
N LEU A 46 25.14 8.69 1.43
CA LEU A 46 25.97 7.64 2.02
C LEU A 46 25.24 6.31 1.88
N ILE A 47 25.97 5.29 1.45
CA ILE A 47 25.53 3.90 1.40
C ILE A 47 26.52 3.06 2.21
N THR A 48 26.02 2.32 3.18
CA THR A 48 26.81 1.37 3.98
C THR A 48 26.29 -0.04 3.76
N ALA A 49 27.18 -1.00 3.90
CA ALA A 49 26.87 -2.41 3.99
C ALA A 49 27.84 -3.09 4.94
N GLY A 50 27.47 -4.27 5.43
CA GLY A 50 28.30 -5.04 6.35
C GLY A 50 28.46 -4.35 7.70
N ILE A 51 27.41 -3.70 8.21
CA ILE A 51 27.31 -3.33 9.62
C ILE A 51 27.29 -4.61 10.47
N HIS A 52 26.54 -5.62 10.04
CA HIS A 52 26.73 -7.00 10.45
C HIS A 52 27.47 -7.76 9.36
N ALA A 53 28.43 -8.59 9.76
CA ALA A 53 29.37 -9.17 8.83
C ALA A 53 28.79 -10.36 8.04
N GLY A 54 27.74 -11.03 8.50
CA GLY A 54 27.11 -12.15 7.77
C GLY A 54 26.12 -11.74 6.69
N GLU A 55 25.88 -10.44 6.49
CA GLU A 55 24.85 -9.91 5.59
C GLU A 55 25.36 -9.69 4.16
N TYR A 56 25.52 -10.78 3.42
CA TYR A 56 26.29 -10.78 2.17
C TYR A 56 25.59 -10.10 0.98
N VAL A 57 24.25 -10.09 0.93
CA VAL A 57 23.53 -9.44 -0.18
C VAL A 57 23.80 -7.94 -0.18
N GLY A 58 23.81 -7.29 0.99
CA GLY A 58 24.16 -5.87 1.14
C GLY A 58 25.59 -5.58 0.68
N ILE A 59 26.56 -6.37 1.17
CA ILE A 59 27.98 -6.21 0.84
C ILE A 59 28.22 -6.35 -0.67
N GLN A 60 27.69 -7.41 -1.27
CA GLN A 60 27.86 -7.66 -2.71
C GLN A 60 27.15 -6.58 -3.55
N SER A 61 25.99 -6.10 -3.11
CA SER A 61 25.29 -4.99 -3.76
C SER A 61 26.11 -3.70 -3.73
N ALA A 62 26.74 -3.38 -2.59
CA ALA A 62 27.63 -2.23 -2.46
C ALA A 62 28.87 -2.32 -3.36
N VAL A 63 29.49 -3.51 -3.45
CA VAL A 63 30.60 -3.79 -4.38
C VAL A 63 30.20 -3.50 -5.83
N GLU A 64 29.07 -4.05 -6.26
CA GLU A 64 28.58 -3.92 -7.64
C GLU A 64 28.08 -2.51 -7.96
N LEU A 65 27.39 -1.83 -7.04
CA LEU A 65 26.97 -0.43 -7.21
C LEU A 65 28.15 0.50 -7.43
N GLY A 66 29.23 0.32 -6.66
CA GLY A 66 30.46 1.11 -6.84
C GLY A 66 31.01 1.01 -8.27
N ARG A 67 30.85 -0.14 -8.93
CA ARG A 67 31.29 -0.36 -10.31
C ARG A 67 30.25 0.09 -11.35
N GLU A 68 28.96 -0.01 -11.04
CA GLU A 68 27.89 0.13 -12.04
C GLU A 68 27.23 1.51 -12.08
N LEU A 69 27.37 2.34 -11.05
CA LEU A 69 26.81 3.70 -11.04
C LEU A 69 27.50 4.59 -12.07
N LYS A 70 26.78 4.86 -13.17
CA LYS A 70 27.23 5.71 -14.28
C LYS A 70 27.40 7.18 -13.86
N ILE A 71 28.60 7.73 -14.00
CA ILE A 71 28.95 9.10 -13.60
C ILE A 71 28.13 10.13 -14.40
N GLU A 72 27.91 9.86 -15.69
CA GLU A 72 27.15 10.72 -16.59
C GLU A 72 25.67 10.86 -16.20
N LYS A 73 25.18 9.99 -15.30
CA LYS A 73 23.82 10.03 -14.75
C LYS A 73 23.77 10.65 -13.35
N MET A 74 24.91 11.02 -12.76
CA MET A 74 25.00 11.49 -11.38
C MET A 74 24.89 13.02 -11.30
N THR A 75 24.08 13.50 -10.36
CA THR A 75 24.10 14.89 -9.88
C THR A 75 24.39 14.88 -8.38
N GLY A 76 25.53 15.42 -7.97
CA GLY A 76 26.03 15.26 -6.59
C GLY A 76 26.96 14.05 -6.42
N THR A 77 26.91 13.42 -5.24
CA THR A 77 27.90 12.41 -4.82
C THR A 77 27.24 11.20 -4.19
N VAL A 78 27.75 10.00 -4.48
CA VAL A 78 27.44 8.78 -3.72
C VAL A 78 28.74 8.24 -3.11
N ILE A 79 28.72 8.05 -1.79
CA ILE A 79 29.80 7.43 -1.02
C ILE A 79 29.32 6.04 -0.63
N ILE A 80 30.08 5.00 -0.97
CA ILE A 80 29.72 3.61 -0.70
C ILE A 80 30.81 2.99 0.18
N VAL A 81 30.45 2.61 1.40
CA VAL A 81 31.29 1.82 2.31
C VAL A 81 30.81 0.38 2.24
N LYS A 82 31.65 -0.51 1.71
CA LYS A 82 31.22 -1.85 1.27
C LYS A 82 31.10 -2.85 2.41
N VAL A 83 31.95 -2.70 3.43
CA VAL A 83 31.97 -3.54 4.64
C VAL A 83 32.43 -2.65 5.79
N VAL A 84 31.56 -2.39 6.76
CA VAL A 84 31.89 -1.56 7.94
C VAL A 84 32.59 -2.41 9.01
N ALA A 85 32.00 -3.53 9.42
CA ALA A 85 32.58 -4.53 10.31
C ALA A 85 33.53 -5.46 9.53
N LYS A 86 34.59 -4.86 8.95
CA LYS A 86 35.52 -5.56 8.05
C LYS A 86 36.24 -6.72 8.73
N GLU A 87 36.70 -6.54 9.96
CA GLU A 87 37.45 -7.58 10.67
C GLU A 87 36.57 -8.81 10.92
N GLU A 88 35.33 -8.62 11.33
CA GLU A 88 34.35 -9.68 11.56
C GLU A 88 33.97 -10.38 10.26
N PHE A 89 33.87 -9.66 9.14
CA PHE A 89 33.65 -10.25 7.82
C PHE A 89 34.81 -11.16 7.40
N GLU A 90 36.05 -10.70 7.55
CA GLU A 90 37.25 -11.48 7.20
C GLU A 90 37.41 -12.73 8.10
N ASN A 91 36.83 -12.69 9.30
CA ASN A 91 36.85 -13.81 10.25
C ASN A 91 35.55 -14.63 10.29
N ARG A 92 34.58 -14.37 9.39
CA ARG A 92 33.28 -15.05 9.33
C ARG A 92 32.53 -15.03 10.67
N HIS A 93 32.41 -13.86 11.27
CA HIS A 93 31.85 -13.70 12.61
C HIS A 93 30.64 -12.74 12.62
N GLY A 94 29.53 -13.18 12.00
CA GLY A 94 28.18 -12.57 11.96
C GLY A 94 27.99 -11.14 12.48
N SER A 95 26.98 -10.94 13.33
CA SER A 95 26.62 -9.61 13.87
C SER A 95 27.42 -9.16 15.09
N LEU A 96 28.14 -10.05 15.77
CA LEU A 96 28.79 -9.77 17.05
C LEU A 96 30.28 -9.49 16.88
N CYS A 97 30.86 -8.65 17.71
CA CYS A 97 32.31 -8.49 17.78
C CYS A 97 32.93 -9.72 18.46
N ARG A 98 33.99 -10.30 17.87
CA ARG A 98 34.68 -11.47 18.46
C ARG A 98 35.26 -11.19 19.84
N ALA A 99 35.76 -9.98 20.05
CA ALA A 99 36.48 -9.61 21.25
C ALA A 99 35.55 -9.29 22.42
N THR A 100 34.39 -8.68 22.14
CA THR A 100 33.51 -8.11 23.18
C THR A 100 32.11 -8.72 23.21
N GLY A 101 31.68 -9.44 22.16
CA GLY A 101 30.32 -9.93 22.00
C GLY A 101 29.28 -8.85 21.71
N GLU A 102 29.73 -7.61 21.43
CA GLU A 102 28.84 -6.48 21.17
C GLU A 102 28.29 -6.52 19.74
N ASN A 103 27.06 -6.06 19.56
CA ASN A 103 26.47 -5.84 18.24
C ASN A 103 26.66 -4.36 17.84
N LEU A 104 27.35 -4.10 16.72
CA LEU A 104 27.65 -2.75 16.24
C LEU A 104 26.37 -1.91 16.06
N ASN A 105 25.31 -2.51 15.52
CA ASN A 105 24.01 -1.89 15.28
C ASN A 105 23.13 -1.75 16.54
N ARG A 106 23.76 -1.84 17.72
CA ARG A 106 23.18 -1.46 19.02
C ARG A 106 23.98 -0.35 19.71
N LEU A 107 25.13 0.04 19.16
CA LEU A 107 26.05 0.97 19.82
C LEU A 107 25.98 2.40 19.30
N PHE A 108 25.30 2.70 18.19
CA PHE A 108 25.25 4.06 17.63
C PHE A 108 24.65 5.06 18.64
N PRO A 109 25.33 6.18 18.94
CA PRO A 109 26.45 6.80 18.19
C PRO A 109 27.87 6.33 18.50
N GLY A 110 28.05 5.41 19.42
CA GLY A 110 29.37 4.97 19.88
C GLY A 110 30.01 5.94 20.87
N LYS A 111 31.30 5.74 21.13
CA LYS A 111 32.11 6.57 22.03
C LYS A 111 33.48 6.79 21.43
N LYS A 112 33.99 8.01 21.57
CA LYS A 112 35.37 8.36 21.16
C LYS A 112 36.41 7.48 21.87
N GLU A 113 36.21 7.26 23.16
CA GLU A 113 36.99 6.33 23.97
C GLU A 113 36.04 5.25 24.48
N GLY A 114 36.28 4.01 24.08
CA GLY A 114 35.40 2.88 24.33
C GLY A 114 35.96 1.58 23.75
N THR A 115 35.10 0.58 23.61
CA THR A 115 35.45 -0.67 22.91
C THR A 115 35.71 -0.42 21.42
N THR A 116 36.28 -1.40 20.73
CA THR A 116 36.53 -1.32 19.28
C THR A 116 35.28 -0.94 18.49
N TYR A 117 34.13 -1.56 18.79
CA TYR A 117 32.88 -1.25 18.11
C TYR A 117 32.27 0.09 18.54
N GLU A 118 32.41 0.50 19.80
CA GLU A 118 32.00 1.85 20.22
C GLU A 118 32.78 2.93 19.46
N LYS A 119 34.09 2.74 19.28
CA LYS A 119 34.95 3.64 18.51
C LYS A 119 34.62 3.62 17.01
N LEU A 120 34.35 2.44 16.46
CA LEU A 120 33.95 2.29 15.05
C LEU A 120 32.62 3.01 14.80
N ALA A 121 31.60 2.80 15.64
CA ALA A 121 30.33 3.51 15.53
C ALA A 121 30.52 5.04 15.62
N TYR A 122 31.36 5.50 16.55
CA TYR A 122 31.70 6.92 16.69
C TYR A 122 32.36 7.48 15.42
N ALA A 123 33.33 6.78 14.85
CA ALA A 123 34.01 7.19 13.63
C ALA A 123 33.05 7.21 12.42
N VAL A 124 32.16 6.22 12.29
CA VAL A 124 31.12 6.20 11.24
C VAL A 124 30.20 7.41 11.35
N VAL A 125 29.76 7.76 12.55
CA VAL A 125 28.92 8.96 12.78
C VAL A 125 29.67 10.23 12.39
N GLU A 126 30.85 10.44 12.97
CA GLU A 126 31.58 11.70 12.86
C GLU A 126 32.15 11.95 11.46
N GLU A 127 32.63 10.91 10.79
CA GLU A 127 33.40 11.04 9.56
C GLU A 127 32.61 10.61 8.30
N LEU A 128 31.54 9.84 8.44
CA LEU A 128 30.73 9.35 7.30
C LEU A 128 29.31 9.89 7.30
N GLN A 129 28.57 9.76 8.40
CA GLN A 129 27.17 10.21 8.42
C GLN A 129 27.07 11.73 8.30
N LYS A 130 27.91 12.49 9.02
CA LYS A 130 27.87 13.98 9.01
C LYS A 130 28.16 14.64 7.66
N VAL A 131 28.75 13.92 6.70
CA VAL A 131 29.02 14.45 5.35
C VAL A 131 27.89 14.18 4.36
N ALA A 132 26.86 13.45 4.76
CA ALA A 132 25.77 13.00 3.90
C ALA A 132 24.49 13.81 4.11
N ASP A 133 23.77 14.05 3.01
CA ASP A 133 22.40 14.58 3.05
C ASP A 133 21.36 13.45 3.23
N PHE A 134 21.68 12.23 2.78
CA PHE A 134 20.81 11.06 2.85
C PHE A 134 21.62 9.80 3.17
N TYR A 135 20.99 8.84 3.83
CA TYR A 135 21.65 7.60 4.25
C TYR A 135 20.85 6.34 3.87
N ILE A 136 21.53 5.34 3.31
CA ILE A 136 20.95 4.04 2.94
C ILE A 136 21.82 2.95 3.56
N ASP A 137 21.26 2.17 4.47
CA ASP A 137 21.96 1.07 5.13
C ASP A 137 21.47 -0.27 4.56
N LEU A 138 22.40 -1.11 4.09
CA LEU A 138 22.08 -2.37 3.41
C LEU A 138 22.30 -3.56 4.33
N HIS A 139 21.23 -4.28 4.64
CA HIS A 139 21.18 -5.41 5.57
C HIS A 139 20.60 -6.69 4.93
N SER A 140 20.67 -7.78 5.69
CA SER A 140 20.17 -9.12 5.37
C SER A 140 19.96 -9.91 6.66
N GLY A 141 19.42 -11.13 6.58
CA GLY A 141 19.24 -12.00 7.76
C GLY A 141 20.52 -12.73 8.18
N ASP A 142 21.57 -12.00 8.58
CA ASP A 142 22.89 -12.45 9.07
C ASP A 142 23.33 -13.86 8.58
N ASP A 143 23.96 -14.68 9.43
CA ASP A 143 24.40 -16.05 9.12
C ASP A 143 23.41 -17.14 9.57
N TYR A 144 22.41 -16.80 10.39
CA TYR A 144 21.41 -17.74 10.90
C TYR A 144 19.96 -17.33 10.69
N GLU A 145 19.65 -16.16 10.12
CA GLU A 145 18.27 -15.68 9.98
C GLU A 145 17.74 -15.85 8.55
N LYS A 146 16.48 -16.31 8.44
CA LYS A 146 15.70 -16.24 7.21
C LYS A 146 14.72 -15.09 7.34
N LEU A 147 14.69 -14.21 6.34
CA LEU A 147 13.75 -13.11 6.28
C LEU A 147 12.97 -13.07 4.97
N THR A 148 11.79 -12.47 5.01
CA THR A 148 11.12 -11.97 3.81
C THR A 148 11.72 -10.61 3.47
N PRO A 149 11.81 -10.18 2.19
CA PRO A 149 12.30 -8.85 1.88
C PRO A 149 11.41 -7.75 2.49
N TYR A 150 12.00 -6.75 3.14
CA TYR A 150 11.28 -5.58 3.64
C TYR A 150 12.21 -4.36 3.77
N VAL A 151 11.65 -3.22 4.16
CA VAL A 151 12.41 -1.98 4.36
C VAL A 151 11.98 -1.31 5.66
N TYR A 152 12.94 -0.83 6.45
CA TYR A 152 12.68 0.09 7.55
C TYR A 152 12.82 1.55 7.11
N TYR A 153 11.96 2.41 7.64
CA TYR A 153 12.19 3.86 7.66
C TYR A 153 12.15 4.40 9.08
N ALA A 154 12.85 5.52 9.29
CA ALA A 154 12.90 6.17 10.59
C ALA A 154 11.56 6.83 10.95
N GLY A 155 10.94 6.35 12.03
CA GLY A 155 9.68 6.86 12.60
C GLY A 155 9.85 7.75 13.82
N LYS A 156 11.09 7.97 14.29
CA LYS A 156 11.40 8.81 15.47
C LYS A 156 12.48 9.85 15.16
N ALA A 157 12.09 10.87 14.38
CA ALA A 157 12.93 12.00 13.99
C ALA A 157 12.07 13.27 13.81
N ALA A 158 12.67 14.37 13.33
CA ALA A 158 11.90 15.55 12.95
C ALA A 158 10.88 15.20 11.83
N PRO A 159 9.68 15.83 11.80
CA PRO A 159 8.61 15.47 10.85
C PRO A 159 9.05 15.39 9.38
N GLU A 160 9.85 16.35 8.90
CA GLU A 160 10.32 16.33 7.51
C GLU A 160 11.33 15.22 7.23
N VAL A 161 12.14 14.85 8.22
CA VAL A 161 13.08 13.73 8.11
C VAL A 161 12.31 12.42 8.00
N MET A 162 11.29 12.23 8.84
CA MET A 162 10.43 11.04 8.79
C MET A 162 9.69 10.95 7.46
N LYS A 163 9.15 12.07 6.98
CA LYS A 163 8.45 12.16 5.69
C LYS A 163 9.36 11.74 4.52
N ILE A 164 10.57 12.30 4.44
CA ILE A 164 11.52 11.94 3.37
C ILE A 164 11.96 10.48 3.52
N SER A 165 12.21 10.00 4.74
CA SER A 165 12.60 8.61 5.01
C SER A 165 11.50 7.63 4.57
N ARG A 166 10.22 7.92 4.85
CA ARG A 166 9.09 7.13 4.35
C ARG A 166 9.04 7.16 2.83
N GLN A 167 9.20 8.32 2.20
CA GLN A 167 9.20 8.42 0.73
C GLN A 167 10.39 7.68 0.09
N MET A 168 11.54 7.60 0.75
CA MET A 168 12.66 6.76 0.34
C MET A 168 12.29 5.27 0.42
N ALA A 169 11.69 4.83 1.52
CA ALA A 169 11.25 3.45 1.69
C ALA A 169 10.15 3.04 0.69
N GLU A 170 9.24 3.97 0.35
CA GLU A 170 8.28 3.84 -0.74
C GLU A 170 8.97 3.63 -2.11
N GLN A 171 10.28 3.80 -2.25
CA GLN A 171 11.03 3.47 -3.48
C GLN A 171 11.67 2.07 -3.49
N VAL A 172 11.51 1.26 -2.45
CA VAL A 172 12.04 -0.11 -2.33
C VAL A 172 10.98 -1.16 -2.70
N ASP A 173 11.26 -2.06 -3.66
CA ASP A 173 10.27 -2.99 -4.23
C ASP A 173 10.20 -4.26 -3.38
N VAL A 174 9.55 -4.12 -2.23
CA VAL A 174 9.40 -5.15 -1.19
C VAL A 174 7.94 -5.25 -0.76
N PRO A 175 7.50 -6.42 -0.24
CA PRO A 175 6.14 -6.60 0.23
C PRO A 175 5.79 -5.79 1.50
N TYR A 176 6.78 -5.47 2.34
CA TYR A 176 6.53 -4.83 3.64
C TYR A 176 7.43 -3.62 3.90
N MET A 177 6.88 -2.63 4.57
CA MET A 177 7.57 -1.43 5.05
C MET A 177 7.29 -1.27 6.54
N VAL A 178 8.34 -1.12 7.32
CA VAL A 178 8.26 -1.08 8.77
C VAL A 178 8.66 0.30 9.27
N LYS A 179 7.81 0.92 10.08
CA LYS A 179 8.12 2.16 10.78
C LYS A 179 8.91 1.86 12.04
N SER A 180 10.13 2.39 12.14
CA SER A 180 10.95 2.23 13.33
C SER A 180 10.62 3.28 14.39
N GLU A 181 10.22 2.82 15.58
CA GLU A 181 9.92 3.68 16.74
C GLU A 181 11.15 3.99 17.61
N VAL A 182 12.34 3.67 17.12
CA VAL A 182 13.61 3.81 17.84
C VAL A 182 14.42 4.97 17.28
N SER A 183 14.97 5.82 18.15
CA SER A 183 15.77 6.99 17.78
C SER A 183 17.29 6.80 17.92
N SER A 184 17.75 5.73 18.58
CA SER A 184 19.18 5.48 18.84
C SER A 184 19.51 3.98 18.89
N GLY A 185 20.78 3.61 18.83
CA GLY A 185 21.23 2.21 18.85
C GLY A 185 21.47 1.65 17.44
N GLY A 186 20.56 1.88 16.48
CA GLY A 186 20.75 1.50 15.08
C GLY A 186 21.37 2.59 14.21
N SER A 187 22.20 2.23 13.24
CA SER A 187 22.96 3.19 12.42
C SER A 187 22.06 4.19 11.69
N TYR A 188 21.06 3.69 10.95
CA TYR A 188 20.14 4.56 10.20
C TYR A 188 19.21 5.37 11.12
N ASN A 189 18.72 4.76 12.20
CA ASN A 189 17.85 5.43 13.18
C ASN A 189 18.57 6.63 13.82
N TYR A 190 19.83 6.44 14.22
CA TYR A 190 20.63 7.51 14.80
C TYR A 190 20.85 8.64 13.79
N ALA A 191 21.22 8.33 12.53
CA ALA A 191 21.37 9.34 11.48
C ALA A 191 20.09 10.19 11.29
N ALA A 192 18.91 9.54 11.29
CA ALA A 192 17.63 10.24 11.22
C ALA A 192 17.37 11.14 12.43
N SER A 193 17.71 10.67 13.64
CA SER A 193 17.62 11.50 14.85
C SER A 193 18.50 12.76 14.78
N CYS A 194 19.59 12.71 13.99
CA CYS A 194 20.49 13.83 13.72
C CYS A 194 20.05 14.70 12.52
N GLY A 195 18.91 14.42 11.91
CA GLY A 195 18.37 15.22 10.81
C GLY A 195 18.66 14.69 9.41
N ILE A 196 19.24 13.49 9.27
CA ILE A 196 19.60 12.89 7.98
C ILE A 196 18.53 11.86 7.59
N PRO A 197 17.69 12.09 6.56
CA PRO A 197 16.72 11.10 6.13
C PRO A 197 17.39 9.79 5.74
N SER A 198 16.87 8.69 6.29
CA SER A 198 17.54 7.38 6.21
C SER A 198 16.57 6.21 6.10
N VAL A 199 17.03 5.14 5.46
CA VAL A 199 16.33 3.86 5.35
C VAL A 199 17.30 2.70 5.54
N LEU A 200 16.77 1.55 5.96
CA LEU A 200 17.49 0.29 6.03
C LEU A 200 16.76 -0.76 5.21
N LEU A 201 17.46 -1.39 4.26
CA LEU A 201 16.90 -2.39 3.35
C LEU A 201 17.27 -3.80 3.82
N GLU A 202 16.30 -4.72 3.81
CA GLU A 202 16.47 -6.11 4.25
C GLU A 202 16.18 -7.07 3.10
N ARG A 203 17.19 -7.82 2.65
CA ARG A 203 17.03 -8.90 1.66
C ARG A 203 18.05 -10.02 1.86
N GLY A 204 17.63 -11.25 1.59
CA GLY A 204 18.48 -12.43 1.76
C GLY A 204 18.76 -12.75 3.23
N GLY A 205 19.65 -13.71 3.50
CA GLY A 205 20.00 -14.14 4.86
C GLY A 205 20.76 -15.46 4.84
N MET A 206 20.88 -16.09 6.00
CA MET A 206 21.54 -17.40 6.18
C MET A 206 23.00 -17.44 5.72
N GLY A 207 23.69 -16.30 5.75
CA GLY A 207 25.09 -16.20 5.31
C GLY A 207 25.24 -16.55 3.84
N ALA A 208 24.19 -16.34 3.04
CA ALA A 208 24.17 -16.60 1.62
C ALA A 208 23.96 -15.31 0.85
N TRP A 209 24.32 -15.34 -0.43
CA TRP A 209 23.93 -14.30 -1.37
C TRP A 209 23.53 -14.94 -2.69
N GLU A 210 22.45 -14.41 -3.29
CA GLU A 210 21.93 -14.84 -4.57
C GLU A 210 21.94 -13.68 -5.55
N THR A 211 22.12 -14.00 -6.84
CA THR A 211 22.22 -12.98 -7.87
C THR A 211 20.91 -12.21 -8.04
N GLU A 212 19.75 -12.87 -7.87
CA GLU A 212 18.45 -12.19 -7.88
C GLU A 212 18.32 -11.16 -6.77
N GLU A 213 18.64 -11.52 -5.52
CA GLU A 213 18.53 -10.59 -4.38
C GLU A 213 19.49 -9.40 -4.50
N VAL A 214 20.72 -9.63 -4.95
CA VAL A 214 21.68 -8.55 -5.24
C VAL A 214 21.14 -7.64 -6.35
N ARG A 215 20.59 -8.20 -7.44
CA ARG A 215 19.99 -7.39 -8.52
C ARG A 215 18.82 -6.55 -8.00
N SER A 216 17.95 -7.13 -7.18
CA SER A 216 16.81 -6.46 -6.58
C SER A 216 17.25 -5.32 -5.66
N MET A 217 18.21 -5.56 -4.75
CA MET A 217 18.73 -4.54 -3.85
C MET A 217 19.36 -3.37 -4.61
N LYS A 218 20.20 -3.64 -5.62
CA LYS A 218 20.79 -2.57 -6.45
C LYS A 218 19.73 -1.76 -7.20
N ARG A 219 18.65 -2.40 -7.65
CA ARG A 219 17.51 -1.73 -8.30
C ARG A 219 16.78 -0.83 -7.29
N ASP A 220 16.59 -1.28 -6.06
CA ASP A 220 15.95 -0.50 -5.00
C ASP A 220 16.78 0.74 -4.65
N VAL A 221 18.10 0.55 -4.42
CA VAL A 221 19.03 1.66 -4.17
C VAL A 221 19.01 2.69 -5.31
N ARG A 222 19.03 2.25 -6.57
CA ARG A 222 18.93 3.18 -7.72
C ARG A 222 17.59 3.90 -7.76
N SER A 223 16.50 3.25 -7.35
CA SER A 223 15.18 3.87 -7.28
C SER A 223 15.14 4.97 -6.22
N ILE A 224 15.73 4.73 -5.06
CA ILE A 224 15.92 5.75 -4.02
C ILE A 224 16.76 6.91 -4.55
N LEU A 225 17.94 6.64 -5.14
CA LEU A 225 18.82 7.68 -5.66
C LEU A 225 18.16 8.54 -6.76
N ARG A 226 17.26 7.95 -7.57
CA ARG A 226 16.46 8.69 -8.56
C ARG A 226 15.43 9.60 -7.91
N PHE A 227 14.71 9.09 -6.91
CA PHE A 227 13.76 9.90 -6.15
C PHE A 227 14.45 11.09 -5.48
N LEU A 228 15.66 10.89 -4.94
CA LEU A 228 16.48 11.93 -4.33
C LEU A 228 17.10 12.91 -5.35
N GLY A 229 16.94 12.68 -6.66
CA GLY A 229 17.52 13.49 -7.73
C GLY A 229 19.04 13.34 -7.89
N ILE A 230 19.64 12.32 -7.25
CA ILE A 230 21.09 12.05 -7.30
C ILE A 230 21.46 11.24 -8.55
N TYR A 231 20.54 10.41 -9.05
CA TYR A 231 20.77 9.55 -10.21
C TYR A 231 19.69 9.70 -11.26
N ASP A 232 20.06 9.90 -12.52
CA ASP A 232 19.13 10.05 -13.63
C ASP A 232 18.72 8.70 -14.26
N GLY A 233 17.48 8.61 -14.71
CA GLY A 233 16.95 7.47 -15.45
C GLY A 233 15.45 7.25 -15.25
N HIS A 234 14.86 6.50 -16.19
CA HIS A 234 13.45 6.15 -16.13
C HIS A 234 13.12 5.41 -14.83
N ARG A 235 12.08 5.90 -14.14
CA ARG A 235 11.51 5.23 -12.97
C ARG A 235 10.95 3.89 -13.46
N SER A 236 11.33 2.79 -12.80
CA SER A 236 10.76 1.48 -13.13
C SER A 236 9.26 1.55 -12.85
N MET A 237 8.43 1.20 -13.83
CA MET A 237 7.00 1.06 -13.58
C MET A 237 6.80 -0.05 -12.56
N ARG A 238 6.09 0.27 -11.48
CA ARG A 238 5.82 -0.66 -10.38
C ARG A 238 4.44 -1.25 -10.48
N LYS A 239 4.29 -2.44 -9.88
CA LYS A 239 3.01 -3.12 -9.73
C LYS A 239 2.44 -3.05 -8.30
N TYR A 240 3.25 -2.76 -7.27
CA TYR A 240 2.82 -2.82 -5.86
C TYR A 240 3.53 -1.78 -4.97
N TYR A 241 2.86 -1.38 -3.88
CA TYR A 241 3.42 -0.63 -2.74
C TYR A 241 3.54 -1.57 -1.53
N PRO A 242 4.59 -1.44 -0.69
CA PRO A 242 4.75 -2.26 0.50
C PRO A 242 3.60 -2.02 1.49
N LEU A 243 3.13 -3.10 2.12
CA LEU A 243 2.18 -3.02 3.24
C LEU A 243 2.88 -2.48 4.49
N ASN A 244 2.19 -1.64 5.25
CA ASN A 244 2.72 -1.12 6.50
C ASN A 244 2.70 -2.22 7.57
N VAL A 245 3.82 -2.36 8.26
CA VAL A 245 3.97 -3.25 9.40
C VAL A 245 4.31 -2.42 10.64
N THR A 246 3.49 -2.56 11.68
CA THR A 246 3.62 -1.87 12.98
C THR A 246 3.79 -2.87 14.11
N ASP A 247 4.03 -2.37 15.32
CA ASP A 247 4.08 -3.18 16.55
C ASP A 247 5.00 -4.40 16.45
N VAL A 248 6.17 -4.22 15.85
CA VAL A 248 7.12 -5.31 15.63
C VAL A 248 7.56 -5.90 16.97
N GLN A 249 7.30 -7.19 17.13
CA GLN A 249 7.74 -8.00 18.25
C GLN A 249 9.06 -8.66 17.90
N TYR A 250 10.06 -8.47 18.76
CA TYR A 250 11.35 -9.16 18.69
C TYR A 250 11.38 -10.19 19.82
N GLN A 251 11.11 -11.45 19.52
CA GLN A 251 11.10 -12.49 20.52
C GLN A 251 12.46 -13.19 20.58
N SER A 252 13.09 -13.14 21.74
CA SER A 252 14.24 -13.97 22.08
C SER A 252 13.80 -15.32 22.65
N ALA A 253 14.61 -16.35 22.46
CA ALA A 253 14.36 -17.65 23.07
C ALA A 253 14.57 -17.59 24.59
N SER A 254 13.63 -18.11 25.36
CA SER A 254 13.71 -18.22 26.81
C SER A 254 14.68 -19.33 27.26
N TYR A 255 14.97 -20.28 26.36
CA TYR A 255 15.85 -21.42 26.59
C TYR A 255 16.80 -21.63 25.41
N THR A 256 18.00 -22.14 25.70
CA THR A 256 18.87 -22.72 24.67
C THR A 256 18.31 -24.08 24.27
N GLY A 257 18.12 -24.30 22.96
CA GLY A 257 17.53 -25.55 22.47
C GLY A 257 17.39 -25.59 20.95
N LEU A 258 16.46 -26.42 20.51
CA LEU A 258 16.17 -26.68 19.11
C LEU A 258 14.90 -25.92 18.68
N TRP A 259 15.02 -25.01 17.72
CA TRP A 259 13.92 -24.21 17.19
C TRP A 259 13.22 -24.91 16.03
N TYR A 260 11.91 -25.09 16.18
CA TYR A 260 11.03 -25.72 15.20
C TYR A 260 9.92 -24.75 14.77
N PRO A 261 10.18 -23.92 13.74
CA PRO A 261 9.20 -22.97 13.25
C PRO A 261 8.04 -23.71 12.56
N GLN A 262 6.80 -23.28 12.83
CA GLN A 262 5.58 -23.76 12.17
C GLN A 262 5.18 -22.91 10.96
N LYS A 263 5.83 -21.75 10.80
CA LYS A 263 5.60 -20.76 9.75
C LYS A 263 6.93 -20.35 9.12
N LYS A 264 6.88 -19.78 7.93
CA LYS A 264 8.04 -19.24 7.20
C LYS A 264 8.06 -17.72 7.30
N ALA A 265 9.23 -17.13 7.08
CA ALA A 265 9.32 -15.69 6.91
C ALA A 265 8.47 -15.27 5.68
N GLY A 266 7.63 -14.25 5.85
CA GLY A 266 6.63 -13.82 4.89
C GLY A 266 5.24 -14.46 5.05
N ASP A 267 5.10 -15.51 5.88
CA ASP A 267 3.78 -16.09 6.14
C ASP A 267 2.93 -15.16 7.02
N LEU A 268 1.64 -15.08 6.67
CA LEU A 268 0.62 -14.42 7.48
C LEU A 268 0.12 -15.36 8.60
N PHE A 269 -0.32 -14.76 9.70
CA PHE A 269 -0.93 -15.46 10.83
C PHE A 269 -2.02 -14.61 11.48
N THR A 270 -2.97 -15.27 12.15
CA THR A 270 -3.92 -14.62 13.05
C THR A 270 -3.42 -14.64 14.50
N GLU A 271 -3.99 -13.78 15.33
CA GLU A 271 -3.73 -13.75 16.77
C GLU A 271 -3.94 -15.13 17.43
N GLY A 272 -3.03 -15.52 18.31
CA GLY A 272 -3.10 -16.80 19.04
C GLY A 272 -2.61 -18.02 18.25
N GLU A 273 -2.20 -17.86 16.98
CA GLU A 273 -1.53 -18.93 16.24
C GLU A 273 -0.16 -19.26 16.83
N ILE A 274 0.23 -20.54 16.76
CA ILE A 274 1.55 -20.99 17.17
C ILE A 274 2.53 -20.75 16.02
N LEU A 275 3.57 -19.95 16.28
CA LEU A 275 4.61 -19.63 15.30
C LEU A 275 5.76 -20.65 15.33
N GLY A 276 6.00 -21.30 16.46
CA GLY A 276 7.04 -22.33 16.59
C GLY A 276 7.26 -22.80 18.03
N TYR A 277 8.18 -23.76 18.17
CA TYR A 277 8.54 -24.36 19.46
C TYR A 277 10.04 -24.34 19.67
N VAL A 278 10.48 -24.10 20.91
CA VAL A 278 11.82 -24.48 21.36
C VAL A 278 11.70 -25.81 22.09
N LYS A 279 12.52 -26.78 21.71
CA LYS A 279 12.56 -28.11 22.33
C LYS A 279 13.94 -28.44 22.90
N ASP A 280 13.97 -29.36 23.85
CA ASP A 280 15.22 -29.99 24.29
C ASP A 280 15.71 -31.07 23.30
N TYR A 281 16.77 -31.79 23.67
CA TYR A 281 17.36 -32.84 22.84
C TYR A 281 16.60 -34.17 22.86
N GLU A 282 15.56 -34.29 23.70
CA GLU A 282 14.69 -35.46 23.86
C GLU A 282 13.29 -35.20 23.26
N ASP A 283 13.13 -34.12 22.49
CA ASP A 283 11.88 -33.67 21.84
C ASP A 283 10.81 -33.11 22.80
N ASN A 284 11.15 -32.81 24.06
CA ASN A 284 10.23 -32.13 24.98
C ASN A 284 10.16 -30.63 24.67
N ILE A 285 8.94 -30.06 24.67
CA ILE A 285 8.72 -28.62 24.45
C ILE A 285 9.15 -27.84 25.70
N LEU A 286 10.10 -26.92 25.51
CA LEU A 286 10.56 -25.97 26.52
C LEU A 286 9.81 -24.63 26.44
N GLU A 287 9.50 -24.19 25.21
CA GLU A 287 8.82 -22.92 24.94
C GLU A 287 7.91 -23.04 23.72
N THR A 288 6.74 -22.41 23.78
CA THR A 288 5.83 -22.24 22.63
C THR A 288 5.76 -20.76 22.29
N CYS A 289 6.10 -20.43 21.05
CA CYS A 289 5.96 -19.07 20.53
C CYS A 289 4.55 -18.90 19.96
N ILE A 290 3.77 -17.98 20.53
CA ILE A 290 2.39 -17.69 20.15
C ILE A 290 2.33 -16.24 19.63
N SER A 291 1.62 -16.03 18.53
CA SER A 291 1.45 -14.70 17.94
C SER A 291 0.63 -13.76 18.83
N TYR A 292 1.01 -12.48 18.79
CA TYR A 292 0.24 -11.38 19.34
C TYR A 292 -0.28 -10.49 18.20
N GLY A 293 -1.61 -10.43 18.06
CA GLY A 293 -2.29 -9.76 16.94
C GLY A 293 -2.18 -10.52 15.60
N ASP A 294 -2.91 -10.05 14.60
CA ASP A 294 -2.80 -10.52 13.22
C ASP A 294 -1.59 -9.87 12.55
N GLY A 295 -0.80 -10.63 11.78
CA GLY A 295 0.46 -10.11 11.28
C GLY A 295 1.21 -10.99 10.28
N VAL A 296 2.48 -10.64 10.11
CA VAL A 296 3.44 -11.32 9.23
C VAL A 296 4.75 -11.59 9.94
N ILE A 297 5.37 -12.73 9.66
CA ILE A 297 6.75 -13.02 10.10
C ILE A 297 7.72 -12.26 9.22
N LEU A 298 8.48 -11.32 9.79
CA LEU A 298 9.50 -10.58 9.08
C LEU A 298 10.76 -11.42 8.92
N TYR A 299 11.25 -11.97 10.03
CA TYR A 299 12.39 -12.87 10.03
C TYR A 299 12.35 -13.86 11.19
N GLN A 300 13.14 -14.93 11.09
CA GLN A 300 13.32 -15.91 12.15
C GLN A 300 14.65 -16.62 12.01
N THR A 301 15.11 -17.23 13.11
CA THR A 301 16.22 -18.17 13.07
C THR A 301 15.87 -19.32 12.12
N GLY A 302 16.70 -19.48 11.08
CA GLY A 302 16.55 -20.50 10.05
C GLY A 302 17.43 -21.73 10.26
N SER A 303 18.39 -21.66 11.18
CA SER A 303 19.18 -22.78 11.69
C SER A 303 18.41 -23.52 12.81
N LEU A 304 18.86 -24.72 13.18
CA LEU A 304 18.16 -25.53 14.19
C LEU A 304 18.34 -24.97 15.61
N GLN A 305 19.45 -24.31 15.89
CA GLN A 305 19.82 -23.87 17.23
C GLN A 305 19.27 -22.49 17.57
N VAL A 306 18.78 -22.32 18.79
CA VAL A 306 18.58 -21.02 19.45
C VAL A 306 19.28 -21.03 20.79
N ILE A 307 19.75 -19.86 21.23
CA ILE A 307 20.39 -19.67 22.52
C ILE A 307 19.48 -18.85 23.43
N LYS A 308 19.52 -19.14 24.73
CA LYS A 308 18.81 -18.35 25.73
C LYS A 308 19.15 -16.86 25.57
N ASP A 309 18.11 -16.04 25.60
CA ASP A 309 18.12 -14.58 25.41
C ASP A 309 18.55 -14.12 24.00
N GLY A 310 18.86 -15.04 23.09
CA GLY A 310 19.19 -14.77 21.69
C GLY A 310 17.96 -14.65 20.79
N PRO A 311 18.10 -14.01 19.62
CA PRO A 311 16.99 -13.79 18.68
C PRO A 311 16.41 -15.12 18.19
N MET A 312 15.08 -15.20 18.11
CA MET A 312 14.37 -16.40 17.67
C MET A 312 13.44 -16.09 16.50
N VAL A 313 12.53 -15.12 16.66
CA VAL A 313 11.59 -14.72 15.62
C VAL A 313 11.21 -13.25 15.80
N ALA A 314 11.07 -12.54 14.68
CA ALA A 314 10.48 -11.22 14.64
C ALA A 314 9.28 -11.19 13.70
N TYR A 315 8.18 -10.63 14.21
CA TYR A 315 6.93 -10.50 13.48
C TYR A 315 6.28 -9.16 13.81
N GLY A 316 5.44 -8.65 12.93
CA GLY A 316 4.74 -7.39 13.15
C GLY A 316 3.31 -7.45 12.67
N ARG A 317 2.49 -6.55 13.20
CA ARG A 317 1.09 -6.41 12.80
C ARG A 317 1.02 -5.72 11.45
N ILE A 318 0.18 -6.21 10.57
CA ILE A 318 -0.13 -5.48 9.35
C ILE A 318 -1.05 -4.33 9.75
N SER A 319 -0.55 -3.10 9.60
CA SER A 319 -1.35 -1.91 9.86
C SER A 319 -2.09 -1.49 8.61
N TYR A 320 -3.41 -1.45 8.75
CA TYR A 320 -4.31 -0.76 7.84
C TYR A 320 -4.69 0.63 8.39
N GLU A 321 -4.13 1.05 9.53
CA GLU A 321 -4.55 2.28 10.25
C GLU A 321 -3.74 3.53 9.87
N GLU A 322 -2.47 3.42 9.46
CA GLU A 322 -1.77 4.50 8.72
C GLU A 322 -2.10 4.42 7.22
N ASP A 323 -3.33 4.03 6.90
CA ASP A 323 -3.83 4.02 5.55
C ASP A 323 -4.32 5.41 5.13
N ASP A 324 -3.36 6.26 4.76
CA ASP A 324 -3.64 7.57 4.16
C ASP A 324 -4.32 7.48 2.78
N ARG A 325 -4.63 6.26 2.27
CA ARG A 325 -5.32 6.10 0.98
C ARG A 325 -6.70 6.76 1.06
N LYS A 326 -7.43 6.65 2.17
CA LYS A 326 -8.76 7.28 2.32
C LYS A 326 -8.66 8.81 2.27
N GLU A 327 -7.71 9.41 2.99
CA GLU A 327 -7.47 10.85 2.92
C GLU A 327 -7.00 11.29 1.54
N LYS A 328 -6.12 10.53 0.87
CA LYS A 328 -5.66 10.82 -0.50
C LYS A 328 -6.81 10.72 -1.50
N ILE A 329 -7.66 9.71 -1.40
CA ILE A 329 -8.87 9.53 -2.23
C ILE A 329 -9.79 10.73 -2.01
N ALA A 330 -10.11 11.05 -0.76
CA ALA A 330 -10.99 12.17 -0.42
C ALA A 330 -10.43 13.50 -0.93
N ALA A 331 -9.14 13.77 -0.72
CA ALA A 331 -8.45 14.97 -1.18
C ALA A 331 -8.42 15.07 -2.72
N TYR A 332 -8.19 13.96 -3.41
CA TYR A 332 -8.23 13.91 -4.87
C TYR A 332 -9.63 14.25 -5.40
N TRP A 333 -10.68 13.67 -4.81
CA TRP A 333 -12.05 13.94 -5.21
C TRP A 333 -12.51 15.35 -4.80
N THR A 334 -12.04 15.90 -3.70
CA THR A 334 -12.22 17.32 -3.35
C THR A 334 -11.66 18.23 -4.43
N LYS A 335 -10.45 17.96 -4.96
CA LYS A 335 -9.87 18.76 -6.07
C LYS A 335 -10.70 18.69 -7.36
N ARG A 336 -11.50 17.64 -7.55
CA ARG A 336 -12.29 17.39 -8.76
C ARG A 336 -13.78 17.70 -8.60
N SER A 337 -14.25 18.00 -7.40
CA SER A 337 -15.68 18.08 -7.06
C SER A 337 -16.46 19.03 -7.97
N ASP A 338 -15.90 20.21 -8.27
CA ASP A 338 -16.53 21.22 -9.14
C ASP A 338 -16.62 20.75 -10.59
N SER A 339 -15.52 20.23 -11.15
CA SER A 339 -15.51 19.68 -12.51
C SER A 339 -16.48 18.51 -12.66
N PHE A 340 -16.61 17.70 -11.60
CA PHE A 340 -17.49 16.54 -11.58
C PHE A 340 -18.96 16.95 -11.47
N LEU A 341 -19.28 18.01 -10.70
CA LEU A 341 -20.63 18.58 -10.63
C LEU A 341 -21.12 19.01 -12.02
N GLU A 342 -20.32 19.79 -12.75
CA GLU A 342 -20.70 20.23 -14.10
C GLU A 342 -20.91 19.04 -15.05
N GLN A 343 -20.02 18.05 -15.00
CA GLN A 343 -20.14 16.84 -15.80
C GLN A 343 -21.44 16.06 -15.48
N ARG A 344 -21.77 15.88 -14.20
CA ARG A 344 -22.96 15.12 -13.77
C ARG A 344 -24.25 15.87 -14.07
N ARG A 345 -24.24 17.20 -13.96
CA ARG A 345 -25.34 18.08 -14.40
C ARG A 345 -25.60 17.91 -15.90
N ALA A 346 -24.56 17.91 -16.73
CA ALA A 346 -24.71 17.68 -18.17
C ALA A 346 -25.19 16.25 -18.48
N GLU A 347 -24.65 15.23 -17.78
CA GLU A 347 -25.04 13.83 -17.98
C GLU A 347 -26.52 13.59 -17.66
N LEU A 348 -27.07 14.23 -16.60
CA LEU A 348 -28.49 14.13 -16.21
C LEU A 348 -29.46 14.61 -17.30
N HIS A 349 -29.03 15.56 -18.11
CA HIS A 349 -29.82 16.14 -19.20
C HIS A 349 -29.50 15.52 -20.57
N SER A 350 -28.69 14.47 -20.60
CA SER A 350 -28.29 13.76 -21.82
C SER A 350 -29.10 12.47 -22.04
N PRO A 351 -29.07 11.89 -23.25
CA PRO A 351 -29.60 10.54 -23.49
C PRO A 351 -28.96 9.44 -22.62
N LEU A 352 -27.79 9.67 -21.98
CA LEU A 352 -27.20 8.72 -21.04
C LEU A 352 -28.10 8.50 -19.82
N ALA A 353 -28.76 9.55 -19.30
CA ALA A 353 -29.63 9.43 -18.13
C ALA A 353 -30.74 8.38 -18.35
N LYS A 354 -31.39 8.44 -19.51
CA LYS A 354 -32.42 7.46 -19.89
C LYS A 354 -31.84 6.06 -20.04
N ARG A 355 -30.69 5.92 -20.69
CA ARG A 355 -30.01 4.62 -20.87
C ARG A 355 -29.63 3.97 -19.54
N TRP A 356 -29.08 4.75 -18.61
CA TRP A 356 -28.77 4.26 -17.26
C TRP A 356 -30.02 3.81 -16.51
N LEU A 357 -31.09 4.60 -16.58
CA LEU A 357 -32.35 4.24 -15.95
C LEU A 357 -32.91 2.91 -16.52
N GLU A 358 -32.89 2.74 -17.84
CA GLU A 358 -33.29 1.50 -18.51
C GLU A 358 -32.45 0.30 -18.07
N GLU A 359 -31.15 0.48 -17.80
CA GLU A 359 -30.28 -0.61 -17.29
C GLU A 359 -30.58 -0.96 -15.83
N ILE A 360 -30.86 0.03 -14.98
CA ILE A 360 -31.19 -0.20 -13.56
C ILE A 360 -32.56 -0.87 -13.42
N GLU A 361 -33.57 -0.40 -14.17
CA GLU A 361 -34.94 -0.91 -14.10
C GLU A 361 -35.09 -2.38 -14.49
N LYS A 362 -34.13 -2.96 -15.22
CA LYS A 362 -34.12 -4.40 -15.53
C LYS A 362 -34.04 -5.27 -14.29
N TYR A 363 -33.39 -4.78 -13.25
CA TYR A 363 -33.13 -5.53 -12.02
C TYR A 363 -34.09 -5.16 -10.89
N LEU A 364 -34.62 -3.93 -10.89
CA LEU A 364 -35.52 -3.49 -9.83
C LEU A 364 -36.79 -4.36 -9.80
N PRO A 365 -37.31 -4.69 -8.60
CA PRO A 365 -38.59 -5.37 -8.45
C PRO A 365 -39.69 -4.61 -9.21
N LYS A 366 -40.38 -5.30 -10.15
CA LYS A 366 -41.45 -4.68 -10.93
C LYS A 366 -42.58 -4.22 -9.99
N LYS A 367 -43.04 -2.97 -10.16
CA LYS A 367 -44.29 -2.49 -9.55
C LYS A 367 -45.40 -3.48 -9.89
N ALA A 368 -46.16 -3.94 -8.88
CA ALA A 368 -47.37 -4.69 -9.14
C ALA A 368 -48.29 -3.81 -10.00
N LEU A 369 -48.45 -4.17 -11.27
CA LEU A 369 -49.42 -3.54 -12.16
C LEU A 369 -50.80 -3.71 -11.51
N SER A 370 -51.55 -2.61 -11.39
CA SER A 370 -52.98 -2.68 -11.13
C SER A 370 -53.60 -3.63 -12.17
N PRO A 371 -54.46 -4.58 -11.77
CA PRO A 371 -54.94 -5.61 -12.69
C PRO A 371 -56.02 -5.04 -13.60
N GLU A 372 -55.62 -4.32 -14.64
CA GLU A 372 -56.49 -4.10 -15.79
C GLU A 372 -56.29 -5.23 -16.81
N LYS A 373 -57.23 -6.18 -16.72
CA LYS A 373 -57.69 -7.18 -17.70
C LYS A 373 -57.11 -8.60 -17.66
N LYS A 374 -58.09 -9.49 -17.43
CA LYS A 374 -58.28 -10.91 -17.82
C LYS A 374 -57.55 -11.98 -17.01
N ILE A 375 -58.17 -12.39 -15.90
CA ILE A 375 -58.32 -13.82 -15.51
C ILE A 375 -59.69 -13.98 -14.82
N GLU A 376 -60.52 -14.87 -15.36
CA GLU A 376 -61.82 -15.30 -14.82
C GLU A 376 -61.64 -16.23 -13.60
N ASP A 377 -62.62 -16.21 -12.69
CA ASP A 377 -62.84 -17.12 -11.55
C ASP A 377 -61.82 -17.18 -10.40
N GLU A 378 -61.88 -16.21 -9.47
CA GLU A 378 -61.65 -16.45 -8.02
C GLU A 378 -62.39 -15.40 -7.15
N SER A 379 -62.79 -15.80 -5.93
CA SER A 379 -63.69 -15.05 -5.03
C SER A 379 -63.10 -13.72 -4.53
N LYS A 380 -63.98 -12.70 -4.43
CA LYS A 380 -63.65 -11.29 -4.12
C LYS A 380 -62.90 -11.10 -2.79
N GLU A 381 -63.13 -11.96 -1.80
CA GLU A 381 -62.52 -11.84 -0.47
C GLU A 381 -61.04 -12.26 -0.42
N ARG A 382 -60.62 -13.24 -1.25
CA ARG A 382 -59.19 -13.60 -1.39
C ARG A 382 -58.41 -12.52 -2.14
N LYS A 383 -59.04 -11.87 -3.12
CA LYS A 383 -58.46 -10.78 -3.91
C LYS A 383 -58.08 -9.59 -3.02
N ASP A 384 -58.98 -9.17 -2.14
CA ASP A 384 -58.75 -8.04 -1.26
C ASP A 384 -57.72 -8.35 -0.16
N ALA A 385 -57.65 -9.61 0.30
CA ALA A 385 -56.66 -10.05 1.28
C ALA A 385 -55.24 -10.13 0.68
N VAL A 386 -55.07 -10.73 -0.50
CA VAL A 386 -53.77 -10.84 -1.18
C VAL A 386 -53.28 -9.49 -1.68
N ALA A 387 -54.18 -8.63 -2.18
CA ALA A 387 -53.85 -7.27 -2.56
C ALA A 387 -53.39 -6.46 -1.35
N LYS A 388 -54.11 -6.49 -0.22
CA LYS A 388 -53.70 -5.79 1.02
C LYS A 388 -52.40 -6.33 1.63
N ILE A 389 -52.10 -7.62 1.49
CA ILE A 389 -50.83 -8.20 1.95
C ILE A 389 -49.69 -7.73 1.05
N LYS A 390 -49.84 -7.76 -0.28
CA LYS A 390 -48.82 -7.23 -1.22
C LYS A 390 -48.64 -5.71 -1.13
N GLU A 391 -49.71 -4.94 -0.92
CA GLU A 391 -49.65 -3.48 -0.68
C GLU A 391 -48.96 -3.14 0.65
N LYS A 392 -49.12 -3.98 1.68
CA LYS A 392 -48.42 -3.83 2.96
C LYS A 392 -46.95 -4.25 2.90
N GLU A 393 -46.60 -5.24 2.08
CA GLU A 393 -45.22 -5.74 1.96
C GLU A 393 -44.32 -4.85 1.08
N THR A 394 -44.88 -4.14 0.10
CA THR A 394 -44.13 -3.19 -0.74
C THR A 394 -44.75 -1.81 -0.63
N GLY A 395 -44.25 -0.95 0.25
CA GLY A 395 -44.80 0.40 0.53
C GLY A 395 -45.13 1.22 -0.72
N ASN A 396 -46.35 1.07 -1.24
CA ASN A 396 -46.83 1.69 -2.48
C ASN A 396 -45.92 1.52 -3.73
N GLY A 397 -45.11 0.46 -3.79
CA GLY A 397 -44.14 0.25 -4.87
C GLY A 397 -42.94 1.23 -4.86
N LYS A 398 -42.70 1.93 -3.75
CA LYS A 398 -41.52 2.78 -3.52
C LYS A 398 -40.47 1.99 -2.75
N LEU A 399 -39.32 1.75 -3.37
CA LEU A 399 -38.17 1.10 -2.75
C LEU A 399 -37.38 2.11 -1.92
N LYS A 400 -36.80 1.62 -0.81
CA LYS A 400 -35.78 2.33 -0.05
C LYS A 400 -34.40 1.90 -0.56
N ILE A 401 -33.73 2.83 -1.22
CA ILE A 401 -32.48 2.59 -1.97
C ILE A 401 -31.32 3.34 -1.32
N LEU A 402 -30.20 2.67 -1.15
CA LEU A 402 -28.92 3.27 -0.77
C LEU A 402 -28.01 3.36 -1.99
N ASP A 403 -27.61 4.57 -2.39
CA ASP A 403 -26.61 4.83 -3.43
C ASP A 403 -25.25 5.10 -2.77
N VAL A 404 -24.37 4.08 -2.76
CA VAL A 404 -23.07 4.14 -2.07
C VAL A 404 -22.00 4.66 -3.02
N GLY A 405 -21.26 5.69 -2.60
CA GLY A 405 -20.32 6.41 -3.44
C GLY A 405 -21.04 7.26 -4.48
N CYS A 406 -22.06 8.00 -4.04
CA CYS A 406 -22.99 8.67 -4.95
C CYS A 406 -22.32 9.80 -5.75
N GLY A 407 -21.11 10.25 -5.37
CA GLY A 407 -20.49 11.44 -5.90
C GLY A 407 -21.43 12.64 -5.76
N THR A 408 -21.68 13.35 -6.85
CA THR A 408 -22.66 14.44 -6.88
C THR A 408 -24.11 13.98 -7.08
N GLY A 409 -24.43 12.71 -6.85
CA GLY A 409 -25.80 12.20 -6.72
C GLY A 409 -26.51 11.80 -8.01
N PHE A 410 -25.79 11.40 -9.06
CA PHE A 410 -26.40 11.09 -10.37
C PHE A 410 -27.47 9.97 -10.29
N PHE A 411 -27.13 8.79 -9.76
CA PHE A 411 -28.11 7.69 -9.59
C PHE A 411 -29.15 8.03 -8.51
N THR A 412 -28.71 8.66 -7.41
CA THR A 412 -29.58 9.13 -6.34
C THR A 412 -30.76 9.94 -6.90
N ILE A 413 -30.45 10.94 -7.73
CA ILE A 413 -31.43 11.85 -8.33
C ILE A 413 -32.31 11.13 -9.36
N LEU A 414 -31.73 10.30 -10.23
CA LEU A 414 -32.51 9.56 -11.24
C LEU A 414 -33.56 8.64 -10.61
N LEU A 415 -33.19 7.94 -9.54
CA LEU A 415 -34.08 7.02 -8.84
C LEU A 415 -35.11 7.77 -7.99
N ALA A 416 -34.75 8.91 -7.41
CA ALA A 416 -35.69 9.78 -6.72
C ALA A 416 -36.75 10.35 -7.69
N LYS A 417 -36.38 10.70 -8.93
CA LYS A 417 -37.34 11.09 -9.98
C LYS A 417 -38.35 9.98 -10.32
N GLN A 418 -38.01 8.71 -10.11
CA GLN A 418 -38.96 7.59 -10.25
C GLN A 418 -39.87 7.38 -9.02
N GLY A 419 -39.71 8.23 -8.00
CA GLY A 419 -40.52 8.25 -6.78
C GLY A 419 -40.03 7.31 -5.68
N HIS A 420 -38.82 6.76 -5.80
CA HIS A 420 -38.18 5.95 -4.76
C HIS A 420 -37.66 6.83 -3.60
N GLN A 421 -37.47 6.22 -2.42
CA GLN A 421 -36.81 6.87 -1.31
C GLN A 421 -35.32 6.55 -1.39
N VAL A 422 -34.49 7.55 -1.72
CA VAL A 422 -33.07 7.32 -1.98
C VAL A 422 -32.20 8.10 -1.00
N THR A 423 -31.26 7.39 -0.39
CA THR A 423 -30.18 7.97 0.42
C THR A 423 -28.87 7.80 -0.35
N GLY A 424 -28.16 8.90 -0.63
CA GLY A 424 -26.83 8.88 -1.23
C GLY A 424 -25.74 9.08 -0.18
N THR A 425 -24.68 8.27 -0.21
CA THR A 425 -23.51 8.44 0.66
C THR A 425 -22.22 8.56 -0.13
N ASP A 426 -21.30 9.38 0.37
CA ASP A 426 -19.97 9.56 -0.22
C ASP A 426 -18.97 9.95 0.87
N LEU A 427 -17.71 9.53 0.72
CA LEU A 427 -16.64 9.83 1.67
C LEU A 427 -16.24 11.32 1.61
N THR A 428 -16.39 11.97 0.44
CA THR A 428 -15.93 13.33 0.21
C THR A 428 -17.01 14.36 0.56
N PRO A 429 -16.78 15.27 1.53
CA PRO A 429 -17.76 16.28 1.93
C PRO A 429 -18.20 17.22 0.79
N ASP A 430 -17.28 17.60 -0.10
CA ASP A 430 -17.57 18.45 -1.24
C ASP A 430 -18.53 17.78 -2.24
N MET A 431 -18.41 16.46 -2.43
CA MET A 431 -19.33 15.69 -3.29
C MET A 431 -20.75 15.72 -2.75
N ILE A 432 -20.92 15.55 -1.44
CA ILE A 432 -22.22 15.65 -0.76
C ILE A 432 -22.78 17.08 -0.78
N THR A 433 -21.92 18.09 -0.74
CA THR A 433 -22.36 19.48 -0.91
C THR A 433 -22.90 19.70 -2.31
N ASN A 434 -22.18 19.24 -3.33
CA ASN A 434 -22.55 19.35 -4.73
C ASN A 434 -23.79 18.50 -5.08
N SER A 435 -23.97 17.34 -4.46
CA SER A 435 -25.16 16.50 -4.67
C SER A 435 -26.44 17.18 -4.19
N ARG A 436 -26.39 17.90 -3.07
CA ARG A 436 -27.52 18.69 -2.56
C ARG A 436 -27.88 19.85 -3.48
N ILE A 437 -26.88 20.50 -4.10
CA ILE A 437 -27.09 21.56 -5.11
C ILE A 437 -27.84 20.95 -6.30
N LEU A 438 -27.33 19.85 -6.85
CA LEU A 438 -27.90 19.23 -8.03
C LEU A 438 -29.31 18.68 -7.76
N ALA A 439 -29.56 18.06 -6.61
CA ALA A 439 -30.89 17.59 -6.24
C ALA A 439 -31.91 18.73 -6.11
N LYS A 440 -31.49 19.91 -5.65
CA LYS A 440 -32.32 21.12 -5.60
C LYS A 440 -32.63 21.66 -7.00
N GLU A 441 -31.66 21.69 -7.90
CA GLU A 441 -31.85 22.08 -9.31
C GLU A 441 -32.87 21.16 -10.00
N GLU A 442 -32.79 19.86 -9.70
CA GLU A 442 -33.64 18.81 -10.26
C GLU A 442 -35.00 18.64 -9.55
N GLN A 443 -35.26 19.47 -8.53
CA GLN A 443 -36.51 19.50 -7.76
C GLN A 443 -36.89 18.15 -7.14
N VAL A 444 -35.89 17.38 -6.68
CA VAL A 444 -36.09 16.10 -5.99
C VAL A 444 -35.70 16.16 -4.52
N THR A 445 -36.37 15.37 -3.69
CA THR A 445 -36.03 15.21 -2.27
C THR A 445 -35.26 13.90 -2.08
N CYS A 446 -33.98 14.02 -1.72
CA CYS A 446 -33.10 12.88 -1.39
C CYS A 446 -32.41 13.16 -0.05
N ASP A 447 -31.99 12.10 0.64
CA ASP A 447 -31.10 12.22 1.79
C ASP A 447 -29.65 12.05 1.33
N PHE A 448 -28.74 12.86 1.85
CA PHE A 448 -27.31 12.82 1.49
C PHE A 448 -26.44 12.93 2.73
N GLN A 449 -25.53 11.97 2.93
CA GLN A 449 -24.69 11.89 4.11
C GLN A 449 -23.22 11.66 3.74
N VAL A 450 -22.31 12.32 4.44
CA VAL A 450 -20.88 12.00 4.36
C VAL A 450 -20.68 10.70 5.14
N MET A 451 -20.24 9.65 4.46
CA MET A 451 -20.11 8.33 5.08
C MET A 451 -19.10 7.47 4.33
N ASP A 452 -18.36 6.66 5.08
CA ASP A 452 -17.47 5.65 4.53
C ASP A 452 -18.27 4.44 4.04
N ALA A 453 -18.07 4.04 2.78
CA ALA A 453 -18.70 2.89 2.16
C ALA A 453 -18.30 1.55 2.80
N GLU A 454 -17.16 1.51 3.50
CA GLU A 454 -16.62 0.35 4.20
C GLU A 454 -17.10 0.25 5.66
N HIS A 455 -17.71 1.31 6.19
CA HIS A 455 -18.22 1.40 7.56
C HIS A 455 -19.50 2.23 7.61
N LEU A 456 -20.62 1.61 7.21
CA LEU A 456 -21.91 2.29 7.14
C LEU A 456 -22.54 2.39 8.53
N THR A 457 -23.03 3.57 8.91
CA THR A 457 -23.68 3.78 10.22
C THR A 457 -25.16 3.36 10.25
N PHE A 458 -25.67 2.84 9.13
CA PHE A 458 -27.03 2.33 9.04
C PHE A 458 -27.21 1.01 9.81
N GLN A 459 -28.42 0.80 10.31
CA GLN A 459 -28.82 -0.47 10.92
C GLN A 459 -28.85 -1.59 9.88
N ASP A 460 -28.66 -2.81 10.34
CA ASP A 460 -28.82 -4.03 9.53
C ASP A 460 -30.20 -4.04 8.86
N GLU A 461 -30.28 -4.60 7.65
CA GLU A 461 -31.56 -4.84 6.96
C GLU A 461 -32.42 -3.58 6.75
N SER A 462 -31.76 -2.44 6.51
CA SER A 462 -32.42 -1.13 6.38
C SER A 462 -32.90 -0.80 4.97
N PHE A 463 -32.36 -1.44 3.93
CA PHE A 463 -32.58 -1.07 2.53
C PHE A 463 -33.10 -2.24 1.68
N ASP A 464 -33.94 -1.92 0.71
CA ASP A 464 -34.45 -2.89 -0.29
C ASP A 464 -33.43 -3.08 -1.42
N VAL A 465 -32.71 -2.01 -1.77
CA VAL A 465 -31.69 -2.01 -2.81
C VAL A 465 -30.46 -1.23 -2.35
N VAL A 466 -29.27 -1.77 -2.59
CA VAL A 466 -28.00 -1.04 -2.53
C VAL A 466 -27.49 -0.94 -3.96
N ILE A 467 -27.19 0.26 -4.41
CA ILE A 467 -26.65 0.54 -5.74
C ILE A 467 -25.34 1.30 -5.62
N SER A 468 -24.40 1.02 -6.53
CA SER A 468 -23.17 1.77 -6.64
C SER A 468 -22.71 1.87 -8.10
N ARG A 469 -22.01 2.95 -8.43
CA ARG A 469 -21.40 3.16 -9.75
C ARG A 469 -19.98 3.69 -9.60
N ASN A 470 -19.01 3.03 -10.22
CA ASN A 470 -17.61 3.47 -10.27
C ASN A 470 -17.01 3.79 -8.88
N LEU A 471 -17.44 3.07 -7.84
CA LEU A 471 -16.91 3.23 -6.49
C LEU A 471 -15.91 2.14 -6.14
N THR A 472 -16.22 0.86 -6.42
CA THR A 472 -15.51 -0.25 -5.78
C THR A 472 -14.01 -0.22 -6.12
N TRP A 473 -13.66 0.14 -7.36
CA TRP A 473 -12.26 0.32 -7.78
C TRP A 473 -11.48 1.41 -7.02
N THR A 474 -12.15 2.31 -6.29
CA THR A 474 -11.52 3.35 -5.46
C THR A 474 -11.42 2.96 -3.99
N LEU A 475 -11.94 1.81 -3.57
CA LEU A 475 -12.00 1.43 -2.15
C LEU A 475 -10.72 0.70 -1.71
N PRO A 476 -10.06 1.17 -0.63
CA PRO A 476 -8.96 0.45 0.00
C PRO A 476 -9.33 -0.97 0.43
N GLU A 477 -10.49 -1.14 1.08
CA GLU A 477 -10.97 -2.41 1.62
C GLU A 477 -12.32 -2.80 1.01
N ALA A 478 -12.34 -2.98 -0.32
CA ALA A 478 -13.55 -3.30 -1.08
C ALA A 478 -14.30 -4.56 -0.59
N ALA A 479 -13.59 -5.56 -0.05
CA ALA A 479 -14.21 -6.74 0.55
C ALA A 479 -15.04 -6.38 1.80
N GLN A 480 -14.54 -5.45 2.62
CA GLN A 480 -15.25 -4.92 3.78
C GLN A 480 -16.49 -4.12 3.35
N ALA A 481 -16.40 -3.34 2.28
CA ALA A 481 -17.58 -2.68 1.70
C ALA A 481 -18.66 -3.69 1.28
N TYR A 482 -18.31 -4.79 0.61
CA TYR A 482 -19.30 -5.83 0.27
C TYR A 482 -19.96 -6.48 1.49
N LYS A 483 -19.22 -6.64 2.61
CA LYS A 483 -19.82 -7.10 3.87
C LYS A 483 -20.84 -6.10 4.39
N GLU A 484 -20.50 -4.81 4.43
CA GLU A 484 -21.41 -3.74 4.89
C GLU A 484 -22.64 -3.60 4.00
N TRP A 485 -22.46 -3.67 2.68
CA TRP A 485 -23.56 -3.56 1.72
C TRP A 485 -24.52 -4.74 1.86
N SER A 486 -23.99 -5.94 2.08
CA SER A 486 -24.81 -7.12 2.42
C SER A 486 -25.54 -6.95 3.75
N ARG A 487 -24.86 -6.44 4.78
CA ARG A 487 -25.43 -6.24 6.12
C ARG A 487 -26.65 -5.31 6.08
N VAL A 488 -26.54 -4.16 5.43
CA VAL A 488 -27.62 -3.15 5.38
C VAL A 488 -28.77 -3.52 4.43
N LEU A 489 -28.60 -4.54 3.57
CA LEU A 489 -29.67 -5.09 2.75
C LEU A 489 -30.62 -5.96 3.57
N LYS A 490 -31.92 -5.83 3.32
CA LYS A 490 -32.93 -6.75 3.84
C LYS A 490 -32.75 -8.16 3.27
N PRO A 491 -33.25 -9.21 3.93
CA PRO A 491 -33.39 -10.53 3.32
C PRO A 491 -34.16 -10.43 2.00
N GLY A 492 -33.61 -11.01 0.94
CA GLY A 492 -34.11 -10.87 -0.41
C GLY A 492 -33.89 -9.50 -1.08
N GLY A 493 -33.18 -8.58 -0.43
CA GLY A 493 -32.77 -7.29 -0.99
C GLY A 493 -31.74 -7.43 -2.10
N LEU A 494 -31.62 -6.40 -2.94
CA LEU A 494 -30.85 -6.43 -4.18
C LEU A 494 -29.61 -5.52 -4.10
N LEU A 495 -28.43 -6.07 -4.40
CA LEU A 495 -27.23 -5.30 -4.67
C LEU A 495 -27.05 -5.11 -6.19
N LEU A 496 -26.79 -3.88 -6.62
CA LEU A 496 -26.43 -3.52 -7.99
C LEU A 496 -25.10 -2.77 -8.00
N ASN A 497 -24.05 -3.38 -8.54
CA ASN A 497 -22.74 -2.74 -8.70
C ASN A 497 -22.40 -2.55 -10.18
N PHE A 498 -22.28 -1.29 -10.62
CA PHE A 498 -21.90 -0.92 -11.98
C PHE A 498 -20.46 -0.38 -11.98
N ASP A 499 -19.50 -1.22 -12.35
CA ASP A 499 -18.07 -0.90 -12.24
C ASP A 499 -17.29 -1.44 -13.44
N ALA A 500 -15.99 -1.22 -13.49
CA ALA A 500 -15.10 -1.75 -14.51
C ALA A 500 -13.79 -2.28 -13.91
N ASN A 501 -13.03 -3.03 -14.71
CA ASN A 501 -11.68 -3.44 -14.32
C ASN A 501 -10.66 -2.30 -14.57
N TYR A 502 -10.82 -1.19 -13.85
CA TYR A 502 -9.99 0.00 -14.00
C TYR A 502 -8.51 -0.22 -13.63
N GLY A 503 -8.23 -1.21 -12.79
CA GLY A 503 -6.86 -1.62 -12.45
C GLY A 503 -6.06 -2.12 -13.66
N ALA A 504 -6.73 -2.67 -14.67
CA ALA A 504 -6.11 -3.15 -15.91
C ALA A 504 -5.86 -2.04 -16.96
N THR A 505 -6.20 -0.77 -16.66
CA THR A 505 -6.10 0.36 -17.60
C THR A 505 -5.17 1.45 -17.10
N ASN A 506 -4.64 2.28 -18.00
CA ASN A 506 -3.80 3.43 -17.67
C ASN A 506 -4.55 4.73 -18.01
N PHE A 507 -4.90 5.54 -17.01
CA PHE A 507 -5.67 6.77 -17.21
C PHE A 507 -4.86 7.93 -17.76
N ALA A 508 -3.52 7.82 -17.80
CA ALA A 508 -2.66 8.80 -18.46
C ALA A 508 -2.63 8.64 -19.99
N GLU A 509 -3.16 7.54 -20.54
CA GLU A 509 -3.23 7.31 -21.98
C GLU A 509 -4.56 7.84 -22.54
N THR A 510 -4.52 9.03 -23.14
CA THR A 510 -5.71 9.67 -23.72
C THR A 510 -5.73 9.73 -25.24
N SER A 511 -4.76 9.11 -25.93
CA SER A 511 -4.60 9.20 -27.38
C SER A 511 -5.82 8.74 -28.19
N ASP A 512 -6.63 7.84 -27.63
CA ASP A 512 -7.83 7.27 -28.27
C ASP A 512 -9.15 7.90 -27.79
N LEU A 513 -9.07 8.97 -26.99
CA LEU A 513 -10.22 9.67 -26.40
C LEU A 513 -10.60 10.92 -27.24
N PRO A 514 -11.90 11.25 -27.33
CA PRO A 514 -12.36 12.48 -27.99
C PRO A 514 -11.69 13.74 -27.41
N GLU A 515 -11.42 14.77 -28.22
CA GLU A 515 -10.77 16.01 -27.76
C GLU A 515 -11.51 16.67 -26.59
N ASN A 516 -12.85 16.62 -26.60
CA ASN A 516 -13.72 17.16 -25.55
C ASN A 516 -13.91 16.24 -24.34
N HIS A 517 -13.26 15.07 -24.30
CA HIS A 517 -13.40 14.13 -23.20
C HIS A 517 -12.82 14.69 -21.89
N ALA A 518 -13.47 14.39 -20.76
CA ALA A 518 -13.11 14.93 -19.44
C ALA A 518 -11.63 14.70 -19.06
N HIS A 519 -11.02 13.61 -19.53
CA HIS A 519 -9.59 13.35 -19.25
C HIS A 519 -8.64 14.31 -19.97
N ASN A 520 -9.01 14.85 -21.14
CA ASN A 520 -8.20 15.83 -21.87
C ASN A 520 -8.27 17.23 -21.24
N GLN A 521 -9.22 17.46 -20.34
CA GLN A 521 -9.37 18.71 -19.59
C GLN A 521 -8.65 18.68 -18.23
N LEU A 522 -8.11 17.52 -17.83
CA LEU A 522 -7.33 17.36 -16.59
C LEU A 522 -5.85 17.64 -16.83
N GLY A 523 -5.19 18.32 -15.90
CA GLY A 523 -3.74 18.50 -15.95
C GLY A 523 -2.98 17.18 -15.73
N ASN A 524 -1.84 17.01 -16.41
CA ASN A 524 -0.99 15.81 -16.31
C ASN A 524 -0.66 15.39 -14.86
N SER A 525 -0.51 16.37 -13.95
CA SER A 525 -0.23 16.10 -12.52
C SER A 525 -1.39 15.41 -11.79
N LEU A 526 -2.64 15.80 -12.08
CA LEU A 526 -3.83 15.18 -11.49
C LEU A 526 -4.07 13.77 -12.03
N MET A 527 -3.74 13.53 -13.30
CA MET A 527 -3.84 12.19 -13.89
C MET A 527 -2.82 11.25 -13.28
N GLN A 528 -1.59 11.74 -13.05
CA GLN A 528 -0.57 10.98 -12.34
C GLN A 528 -0.95 10.70 -10.88
N GLU A 529 -1.51 11.69 -10.17
CA GLU A 529 -2.01 11.52 -8.81
C GLU A 529 -3.12 10.45 -8.73
N CYS A 530 -4.05 10.43 -9.70
CA CYS A 530 -5.10 9.41 -9.80
C CYS A 530 -4.51 8.01 -10.01
N GLU A 531 -3.54 7.89 -10.92
CA GLU A 531 -2.83 6.63 -11.16
C GLU A 531 -2.08 6.15 -9.93
N ASP A 532 -1.43 7.06 -9.20
CA ASP A 532 -0.68 6.74 -8.00
C ASP A 532 -1.62 6.25 -6.87
N ILE A 533 -2.77 6.90 -6.68
CA ILE A 533 -3.81 6.46 -5.73
C ILE A 533 -4.35 5.08 -6.14
N LYS A 534 -4.78 4.93 -7.39
CA LYS A 534 -5.34 3.67 -7.91
C LYS A 534 -4.39 2.49 -7.68
N ARG A 535 -3.09 2.69 -7.88
CA ARG A 535 -2.06 1.65 -7.69
C ARG A 535 -1.82 1.26 -6.24
N GLN A 536 -2.23 2.07 -5.28
CA GLN A 536 -2.16 1.75 -3.84
C GLN A 536 -3.34 0.87 -3.37
N LEU A 537 -4.36 0.68 -4.21
CA LEU A 537 -5.57 -0.06 -3.86
C LEU A 537 -5.46 -1.54 -4.27
N PRO A 538 -5.65 -2.51 -3.35
CA PRO A 538 -5.56 -3.95 -3.63
C PRO A 538 -6.49 -4.37 -4.76
N ILE A 539 -7.66 -3.73 -4.85
CA ILE A 539 -8.67 -4.03 -5.87
C ILE A 539 -8.16 -3.86 -7.31
N SER A 540 -7.18 -2.99 -7.51
CA SER A 540 -6.55 -2.76 -8.82
C SER A 540 -5.73 -3.96 -9.31
N SER A 541 -5.38 -4.90 -8.43
CA SER A 541 -4.62 -6.10 -8.77
C SER A 541 -5.50 -7.32 -9.11
N TYR A 542 -6.80 -7.24 -8.81
CA TYR A 542 -7.72 -8.36 -9.00
C TYR A 542 -8.30 -8.41 -10.42
N LEU A 543 -8.63 -9.63 -10.87
CA LEU A 543 -9.37 -9.81 -12.11
C LEU A 543 -10.87 -9.54 -11.89
N ARG A 544 -11.35 -8.38 -12.31
CA ARG A 544 -12.76 -7.97 -12.18
C ARG A 544 -13.53 -8.27 -13.47
N PRO A 545 -14.76 -8.83 -13.41
CA PRO A 545 -15.59 -9.03 -12.22
C PRO A 545 -15.46 -10.38 -11.50
N ALA A 546 -14.49 -11.23 -11.85
CA ALA A 546 -14.37 -12.57 -11.25
C ALA A 546 -14.16 -12.53 -9.73
N TRP A 547 -13.28 -11.65 -9.28
CA TRP A 547 -13.02 -11.42 -7.85
C TRP A 547 -14.27 -10.93 -7.09
N ASP A 548 -15.10 -10.08 -7.70
CA ASP A 548 -16.31 -9.58 -7.04
C ASP A 548 -17.29 -10.69 -6.71
N VAL A 549 -17.48 -11.60 -7.65
CA VAL A 549 -18.44 -12.70 -7.49
C VAL A 549 -17.97 -13.66 -6.42
N GLU A 550 -16.67 -13.94 -6.37
CA GLU A 550 -16.08 -14.75 -5.31
C GLU A 550 -16.29 -14.08 -3.94
N GLU A 551 -16.03 -12.78 -3.85
CA GLU A 551 -16.11 -12.05 -2.58
C GLU A 551 -17.56 -11.87 -2.10
N LEU A 552 -18.49 -11.55 -3.01
CA LEU A 552 -19.92 -11.50 -2.70
C LEU A 552 -20.47 -12.86 -2.26
N GLY A 553 -19.98 -13.96 -2.84
CA GLY A 553 -20.34 -15.32 -2.39
C GLY A 553 -19.99 -15.58 -0.92
N LYS A 554 -19.00 -14.89 -0.35
CA LYS A 554 -18.60 -15.00 1.06
C LYS A 554 -19.49 -14.18 2.00
N THR A 555 -20.34 -13.27 1.49
CA THR A 555 -21.15 -12.34 2.30
C THR A 555 -22.62 -12.75 2.44
N GLY A 556 -22.97 -13.98 2.07
CA GLY A 556 -24.35 -14.47 2.09
C GLY A 556 -25.22 -13.96 0.94
N MET A 557 -24.58 -13.46 -0.13
CA MET A 557 -25.27 -13.12 -1.37
C MET A 557 -25.47 -14.36 -2.23
N GLU A 558 -26.66 -14.48 -2.79
CA GLU A 558 -27.07 -15.53 -3.70
C GLU A 558 -27.53 -14.93 -5.05
N GLN A 559 -27.81 -15.81 -6.02
CA GLN A 559 -28.32 -15.43 -7.34
C GLN A 559 -27.47 -14.34 -8.04
N ILE A 560 -26.15 -14.43 -7.88
CA ILE A 560 -25.21 -13.47 -8.45
C ILE A 560 -25.21 -13.60 -9.98
N SER A 561 -25.43 -12.48 -10.67
CA SER A 561 -25.43 -12.38 -12.12
C SER A 561 -24.50 -11.26 -12.58
N ILE A 562 -23.87 -11.47 -13.75
CA ILE A 562 -22.90 -10.54 -14.35
C ILE A 562 -23.39 -10.18 -15.75
N ASP A 563 -23.34 -8.89 -16.08
CA ASP A 563 -23.61 -8.40 -17.44
C ASP A 563 -22.41 -7.60 -17.98
N LEU A 564 -21.61 -8.24 -18.83
CA LEU A 564 -20.45 -7.64 -19.50
C LEU A 564 -20.85 -6.78 -20.74
N GLY A 565 -22.13 -6.76 -21.11
CA GLY A 565 -22.64 -6.03 -22.27
C GLY A 565 -23.03 -4.58 -21.96
N LEU A 566 -22.96 -4.16 -20.69
CA LEU A 566 -23.42 -2.86 -20.20
C LEU A 566 -22.86 -1.68 -20.99
N SER A 567 -21.53 -1.61 -21.16
CA SER A 567 -20.89 -0.48 -21.85
C SER A 567 -21.43 -0.25 -23.26
N ARG A 568 -21.72 -1.31 -24.02
CA ARG A 568 -22.21 -1.19 -25.40
C ARG A 568 -23.63 -0.60 -25.49
N ARG A 569 -24.41 -0.75 -24.42
CA ARG A 569 -25.80 -0.25 -24.35
C ARG A 569 -25.85 1.18 -23.83
N VAL A 570 -25.01 1.51 -22.85
CA VAL A 570 -24.93 2.84 -22.24
C VAL A 570 -24.09 3.80 -23.10
N TYR A 571 -22.88 3.42 -23.50
CA TYR A 571 -21.92 4.27 -24.22
C TYR A 571 -21.89 3.94 -25.71
N LYS A 572 -22.96 4.32 -26.42
CA LYS A 572 -23.09 4.04 -27.87
C LYS A 572 -22.17 4.88 -28.76
N GLU A 573 -21.81 6.08 -28.29
CA GLU A 573 -21.01 7.05 -29.02
C GLU A 573 -19.79 7.42 -28.17
N LYS A 574 -18.66 7.70 -28.82
CA LYS A 574 -17.47 8.24 -28.16
C LYS A 574 -17.64 9.76 -28.00
N ASP A 575 -18.48 10.15 -27.05
CA ASP A 575 -18.74 11.55 -26.67
C ASP A 575 -17.93 11.95 -25.42
N GLU A 576 -18.20 13.14 -24.86
CA GLU A 576 -17.52 13.66 -23.67
C GLU A 576 -17.72 12.82 -22.39
N PHE A 577 -18.74 11.96 -22.37
CA PHE A 577 -19.08 11.07 -21.24
C PHE A 577 -18.59 9.62 -21.46
N TYR A 578 -18.00 9.33 -22.62
CA TYR A 578 -17.58 7.98 -23.00
C TYR A 578 -16.63 7.35 -21.98
N ASN A 579 -16.92 6.12 -21.56
CA ASN A 579 -15.99 5.36 -20.74
C ASN A 579 -15.13 4.44 -21.62
N PRO A 580 -13.80 4.63 -21.71
CA PRO A 580 -12.93 3.77 -22.49
C PRO A 580 -12.77 2.37 -21.90
N THR A 581 -12.98 2.20 -20.59
CA THR A 581 -12.89 0.91 -19.92
C THR A 581 -14.25 0.22 -19.98
N PRO A 582 -14.35 -1.00 -20.54
CA PRO A 582 -15.61 -1.75 -20.56
C PRO A 582 -16.15 -1.98 -19.14
N MET A 583 -17.29 -1.37 -18.85
CA MET A 583 -18.04 -1.54 -17.62
C MET A 583 -18.87 -2.83 -17.67
N PHE A 584 -19.01 -3.44 -16.51
CA PHE A 584 -19.91 -4.55 -16.23
C PHE A 584 -20.95 -4.15 -15.18
N ALA A 585 -22.06 -4.88 -15.14
CA ALA A 585 -22.99 -4.85 -14.01
C ALA A 585 -22.90 -6.17 -13.23
N ILE A 586 -22.96 -6.08 -11.90
CA ILE A 586 -23.16 -7.21 -11.02
C ILE A 586 -24.47 -6.99 -10.29
N ALA A 587 -25.36 -7.98 -10.33
CA ALA A 587 -26.58 -8.00 -9.54
C ALA A 587 -26.60 -9.24 -8.65
N ALA A 588 -26.84 -9.06 -7.36
CA ALA A 588 -26.84 -10.12 -6.37
C ALA A 588 -27.99 -9.93 -5.37
N LYS A 589 -28.54 -11.02 -4.85
CA LYS A 589 -29.67 -10.99 -3.93
C LYS A 589 -29.24 -11.54 -2.57
N LYS A 590 -29.55 -10.84 -1.48
CA LYS A 590 -29.28 -11.35 -0.14
C LYS A 590 -30.18 -12.56 0.14
N ALA A 591 -29.62 -13.61 0.75
CA ALA A 591 -30.35 -14.80 1.18
C ALA A 591 -31.56 -14.47 2.08
#